data_AF-A0A0N8JW68-F1
#
_entry.id   AF-A0A0N8JW68-F1
#
_cell.length_a   1.000
_cell.length_b   1.000
_cell.length_c   1.000
_cell.angle_alpha   90.00
_cell.angle_beta   90.00
_cell.angle_gamma   90.00
#
_symmetry.space_group_name_H-M   'P 1'
#
loop_
_entity.id
_entity.type
_entity.pdbx_description
1 polymer ?
#
loop_
_entity_poly.entity_id
_entity_poly.type
_entity_poly.pdbx_seq_one_letter_code
_entity_poly.pdbx_strand_id
1 'polypeptide(L)'
;MLYSKSSVSGSVPDSPSNEEVFVKRDLASALMRQKRAFTAKTTAPADLTLTQLESLREVCEVNLACEHMAETAGIVAAYTAYYGPIPF
;
A
#
# COMPACT_ATOMS: atom_id res chain seq x y z
N MET A 1 -17.22 -12.57 55.96
CA MET A 1 -18.58 -12.47 55.40
C MET A 1 -18.55 -11.43 54.30
N LEU A 2 -18.90 -11.85 53.08
CA LEU A 2 -18.95 -11.00 51.87
C LEU A 2 -20.15 -10.06 51.94
N TYR A 3 -19.96 -8.79 51.62
CA TYR A 3 -21.05 -7.87 51.29
C TYR A 3 -20.96 -7.58 49.78
N SER A 4 -21.89 -8.15 49.03
CA SER A 4 -22.14 -7.85 47.63
C SER A 4 -23.24 -6.80 47.56
N LYS A 5 -22.95 -5.65 46.95
CA LYS A 5 -24.00 -4.74 46.48
C LYS A 5 -23.94 -4.62 44.97
N SER A 6 -24.95 -5.23 44.35
CA SER A 6 -25.27 -5.22 42.94
C SER A 6 -25.45 -3.81 42.40
N SER A 7 -24.93 -3.56 41.21
CA SER A 7 -25.43 -2.52 40.30
C SER A 7 -25.62 -3.15 38.94
N VAL A 8 -26.88 -3.45 38.63
CA VAL A 8 -27.36 -3.75 37.28
C VAL A 8 -27.24 -2.49 36.42
N SER A 9 -26.69 -2.63 35.22
CA SER A 9 -26.94 -1.76 34.07
C SER A 9 -26.32 -2.45 32.86
N GLY A 10 -27.10 -3.25 32.15
CA GLY A 10 -27.79 -2.76 30.96
C GLY A 10 -27.18 -3.46 29.75
N SER A 11 -27.72 -4.61 29.39
CA SER A 11 -27.38 -5.28 28.14
C SER A 11 -27.82 -4.40 26.99
N VAL A 12 -26.86 -3.72 26.35
CA VAL A 12 -27.01 -3.28 24.97
C VAL A 12 -26.42 -4.39 24.09
N PRO A 13 -27.23 -5.22 23.41
CA PRO A 13 -26.80 -5.69 22.11
C PRO A 13 -26.90 -4.47 21.19
N ASP A 14 -25.87 -3.62 21.19
CA ASP A 14 -25.64 -2.77 20.04
C ASP A 14 -25.29 -3.74 18.91
N SER A 15 -26.28 -4.05 18.08
CA SER A 15 -26.07 -4.70 16.81
C SER A 15 -25.26 -3.73 15.96
N PRO A 16 -23.97 -3.97 15.67
CA PRO A 16 -23.49 -3.53 14.38
C PRO A 16 -24.31 -4.36 13.39
N SER A 17 -25.27 -3.71 12.74
CA SER A 17 -25.67 -4.08 11.38
C SER A 17 -24.38 -4.22 10.60
N ASN A 18 -23.83 -5.44 10.59
CA ASN A 18 -22.85 -5.83 9.60
C ASN A 18 -23.68 -5.88 8.34
N GLU A 19 -23.74 -4.73 7.66
CA GLU A 19 -24.09 -4.66 6.26
C GLU A 19 -23.09 -5.61 5.59
N GLU A 20 -23.47 -6.88 5.46
CA GLU A 20 -22.73 -7.88 4.73
C GLU A 20 -22.75 -7.39 3.29
N VAL A 21 -21.72 -6.63 2.94
CA VAL A 21 -21.47 -6.19 1.57
C VAL A 21 -21.07 -7.43 0.80
N PHE A 22 -22.06 -8.17 0.29
CA PHE A 22 -21.87 -9.31 -0.59
C PHE A 22 -21.31 -8.80 -1.91
N VAL A 23 -19.99 -8.61 -1.95
CA VAL A 23 -19.28 -8.37 -3.20
C VAL A 23 -19.40 -9.65 -4.01
N LYS A 24 -20.17 -9.59 -5.10
CA LYS A 24 -20.26 -10.69 -6.07
C LYS A 24 -18.83 -11.12 -6.44
N ARG A 25 -18.57 -12.42 -6.37
CA ARG A 25 -17.25 -13.04 -6.62
C ARG A 25 -16.58 -12.54 -7.90
N ASP A 26 -17.38 -12.23 -8.91
CA ASP A 26 -16.94 -11.66 -10.19
C ASP A 26 -16.31 -10.27 -10.03
N LEU A 27 -16.96 -9.39 -9.26
CA LEU A 27 -16.45 -8.04 -8.97
C LEU A 27 -15.18 -8.11 -8.12
N ALA A 28 -15.14 -8.98 -7.10
CA ALA A 28 -13.93 -9.22 -6.32
C ALA A 28 -12.78 -9.74 -7.21
N SER A 29 -13.08 -10.62 -8.16
CA SER A 29 -12.10 -11.15 -9.11
C SER A 29 -11.60 -10.09 -10.09
N ALA A 30 -12.49 -9.21 -10.56
CA ALA A 30 -12.13 -8.06 -11.40
C ALA A 30 -11.23 -7.09 -10.64
N LEU A 31 -11.56 -6.74 -9.39
CA LEU A 31 -10.73 -5.88 -8.54
C LEU A 31 -9.36 -6.51 -8.24
N MET A 32 -9.29 -7.82 -8.01
CA MET A 32 -8.00 -8.49 -7.78
C MET A 32 -7.17 -8.60 -9.07
N ARG A 33 -7.79 -8.77 -10.24
CA ARG A 33 -7.11 -8.72 -11.54
C ARG A 33 -6.63 -7.30 -11.86
N GLN A 34 -7.45 -6.29 -11.61
CA GLN A 34 -7.09 -4.89 -11.76
C GLN A 34 -5.97 -4.51 -10.80
N LYS A 35 -6.03 -4.97 -9.54
CA LYS A 35 -4.96 -4.76 -8.56
C LYS A 35 -3.67 -5.42 -9.02
N ARG A 36 -3.70 -6.64 -9.56
CA ARG A 36 -2.51 -7.28 -10.14
C ARG A 36 -1.97 -6.54 -11.38
N ALA A 37 -2.83 -6.05 -12.26
CA ALA A 37 -2.42 -5.24 -13.40
C ALA A 37 -1.87 -3.87 -12.96
N PHE A 38 -2.43 -3.30 -11.91
CA PHE A 38 -1.96 -2.05 -11.31
C PHE A 38 -0.64 -2.25 -10.57
N THR A 39 -0.43 -3.34 -9.84
CA THR A 39 0.86 -3.68 -9.21
C THR A 39 1.91 -4.08 -10.24
N ALA A 40 1.52 -4.69 -11.37
CA ALA A 40 2.43 -4.94 -12.49
C ALA A 40 2.80 -3.65 -13.24
N LYS A 41 1.92 -2.65 -13.26
CA LYS A 41 2.16 -1.33 -13.88
C LYS A 41 2.80 -0.32 -12.92
N THR A 42 2.69 -0.57 -11.62
CA THR A 42 3.26 0.23 -10.54
C THR A 42 4.29 -0.66 -9.90
N THR A 43 5.48 -0.73 -10.51
CA THR A 43 6.63 -1.46 -9.99
C THR A 43 6.86 -1.02 -8.55
N ALA A 44 6.36 -1.81 -7.61
CA ALA A 44 6.57 -1.54 -6.20
C ALA A 44 8.08 -1.64 -5.95
N PRO A 45 8.66 -0.83 -5.05
CA PRO A 45 10.09 -0.90 -4.78
C PRO A 45 10.57 -2.30 -4.37
N ALA A 46 9.66 -3.17 -3.90
CA ALA A 46 9.93 -4.56 -3.52
C ALA A 46 9.95 -5.56 -4.69
N ASP A 47 9.53 -5.18 -5.91
CA ASP A 47 9.49 -6.05 -7.10
C ASP A 47 10.73 -5.87 -8.01
N LEU A 48 11.59 -4.89 -7.71
CA LEU A 48 12.80 -4.62 -8.48
C LEU A 48 13.96 -5.50 -8.00
N THR A 49 14.66 -6.09 -8.95
CA THR A 49 15.95 -6.75 -8.71
C THR A 49 17.02 -5.71 -8.36
N LEU A 50 18.08 -6.14 -7.67
CA LEU A 50 19.19 -5.24 -7.29
C LEU A 50 19.80 -4.53 -8.51
N THR A 51 20.01 -5.25 -9.62
CA THR A 51 20.55 -4.68 -10.85
C THR A 51 19.65 -3.59 -11.45
N GLN A 52 18.32 -3.74 -11.34
CA GLN A 52 17.39 -2.70 -11.81
C GLN A 52 17.43 -1.45 -10.90
N LEU A 53 17.59 -1.63 -9.59
CA LEU A 53 17.78 -0.53 -8.65
C LEU A 53 19.09 0.22 -8.90
N GLU A 54 20.17 -0.49 -9.23
CA GLU A 54 21.45 0.12 -9.61
C GLU A 54 21.31 0.93 -10.90
N SER A 55 20.62 0.40 -11.91
CA SER A 55 20.35 1.13 -13.15
C SER A 55 19.56 2.43 -12.91
N LEU A 56 18.55 2.39 -12.02
CA LEU A 56 17.80 3.60 -11.62
C LEU A 56 18.70 4.60 -10.89
N ARG A 57 19.62 4.12 -10.04
CA ARG A 57 20.59 4.95 -9.30
C ARG A 57 21.54 5.67 -10.23
N GLU A 58 22.11 4.99 -11.23
CA GLU A 58 23.01 5.61 -12.20
C GLU A 58 22.35 6.79 -12.95
N VAL A 59 21.07 6.65 -13.31
CA VAL A 59 20.32 7.73 -13.99
C VAL A 59 19.98 8.89 -13.04
N CYS A 60 19.75 8.59 -11.76
CA CYS A 60 19.45 9.61 -10.75
C CYS A 60 20.71 10.39 -10.33
N GLU A 61 21.88 9.75 -10.35
CA GLU A 61 23.18 10.34 -9.96
C GLU A 61 23.60 11.53 -10.84
N VAL A 62 23.20 11.54 -12.12
CA VAL A 62 23.47 12.68 -13.02
C VAL A 62 22.53 13.88 -12.81
N ASN A 63 21.56 13.77 -11.91
CA ASN A 63 20.61 14.83 -11.59
C ASN A 63 20.58 15.06 -10.08
N LEU A 64 21.24 16.14 -9.64
CA LEU A 64 21.38 16.50 -8.23
C LEU A 64 20.03 16.56 -7.49
N ALA A 65 18.98 17.05 -8.14
CA ALA A 65 17.66 17.14 -7.53
C ALA A 65 17.00 15.75 -7.36
N CYS A 66 17.27 14.83 -8.28
CA CYS A 66 16.89 13.43 -8.15
C CYS A 66 17.70 12.77 -7.01
N GLU A 67 19.02 12.93 -6.99
CA GLU A 67 19.90 12.34 -5.98
C GLU A 67 19.47 12.72 -4.55
N HIS A 68 19.32 14.01 -4.27
CA HIS A 68 18.86 14.50 -2.98
C HIS A 68 17.48 13.98 -2.58
N MET A 69 16.59 13.80 -3.55
CA MET A 69 15.27 13.23 -3.29
C MET A 69 15.35 11.71 -3.10
N ALA A 70 16.30 11.02 -3.73
CA ALA A 70 16.50 9.58 -3.55
C ALA A 70 16.99 9.26 -2.12
N GLU A 71 17.77 10.15 -1.49
CA GLU A 71 18.19 9.99 -0.09
C GLU A 71 17.03 10.06 0.90
N THR A 72 15.99 10.85 0.59
CA THR A 72 14.88 11.12 1.51
C THR A 72 13.63 10.29 1.21
N ALA A 73 13.29 10.13 -0.07
CA ALA A 73 12.10 9.42 -0.55
C ALA A 73 12.41 8.04 -1.14
N GLY A 74 13.69 7.70 -1.34
CA GLY A 74 14.12 6.45 -1.97
C GLY A 74 14.25 6.55 -3.49
N ILE A 75 15.04 5.65 -4.09
CA ILE A 75 15.41 5.71 -5.52
C ILE A 75 14.22 5.57 -6.47
N VAL A 76 13.20 4.79 -6.12
CA VAL A 76 12.01 4.58 -6.96
C VAL A 76 11.15 5.84 -7.02
N ALA A 77 10.88 6.48 -5.87
CA ALA A 77 10.15 7.75 -5.82
C ALA A 77 10.96 8.88 -6.50
N ALA A 78 12.25 8.93 -6.13
CA ALA A 78 13.39 9.42 -6.90
C ALA A 78 13.16 9.59 -8.40
N TYR A 79 13.44 8.48 -9.07
CA TYR A 79 13.39 8.33 -10.51
C TYR A 79 12.01 8.66 -11.07
N THR A 80 10.93 8.20 -10.42
CA THR A 80 9.58 8.38 -10.97
C THR A 80 9.12 9.83 -11.03
N ALA A 81 9.57 10.69 -10.12
CA ALA A 81 9.22 12.11 -10.16
C ALA A 81 9.96 12.88 -11.27
N TYR A 82 11.19 12.49 -11.61
CA TYR A 82 12.02 13.21 -12.60
C TYR A 82 11.96 12.60 -14.00
N TYR A 83 11.85 11.28 -14.11
CA TYR A 83 11.93 10.53 -15.37
C TYR A 83 10.65 9.77 -15.72
N GLY A 84 9.68 9.70 -14.80
CA GLY A 84 8.40 9.03 -15.03
C GLY A 84 8.42 7.52 -14.71
N PRO A 85 7.46 6.73 -15.24
CA PRO A 85 7.30 5.33 -14.85
C PRO A 85 8.54 4.48 -15.19
N ILE A 86 8.87 3.54 -14.30
CA ILE A 86 10.04 2.66 -14.42
C ILE A 86 9.88 1.72 -15.64
N PRO A 87 10.89 1.60 -16.53
CA PRO A 87 10.78 0.84 -17.78
C PRO A 87 11.21 -0.64 -17.62
N PHE A 88 10.69 -1.34 -16.61
CA PHE A 88 10.97 -2.76 -16.35
C PHE A 88 9.70 -3.57 -16.12
#